data_AF-A0A3N7DRX7-F1
#
_entry.id   AF-A0A3N7DRX7-F1
#
_cell.length_a   1.000
_cell.length_b   1.000
_cell.length_c   1.000
_cell.angle_alpha   90.00
_cell.angle_beta   90.00
_cell.angle_gamma   90.00
#
_symmetry.space_group_name_H-M   'P 1'
#
loop_
_entity.id
_entity.type
_entity.pdbx_description
1 polymer ?
#
loop_
_entity_poly.entity_id
_entity_poly.type
_entity_poly.pdbx_seq_one_letter_code
_entity_poly.pdbx_strand_id
1 'polypeptide(L)'
;MKAQILRSGRWLMLAAAVSGLSACVVVPPRTQVVYKPAPVAVAPHWNPAEHPYYGHAMSDLRQARALLARPDVQPVQDDERWAVGAIDAALKEMTQASIQDGKNPWQPQPIDTRLNSTDRFHQALQLLEQARRDASHREDDPWVRDLQGRILHHIDDAHRATQQAIADALR
;
A
#
# COMPACT_ATOMS: atom_id res chain seq x y z
N MET A 1 49.82 4.82 -50.97
CA MET A 1 49.77 4.34 -52.37
C MET A 1 48.32 4.41 -52.83
N LYS A 2 47.94 5.53 -53.45
CA LYS A 2 47.66 5.67 -54.90
C LYS A 2 46.40 4.92 -55.36
N ALA A 3 45.40 5.74 -55.68
CA ALA A 3 44.16 5.43 -56.37
C ALA A 3 44.36 4.69 -57.69
N GLN A 4 43.46 3.77 -58.03
CA GLN A 4 43.08 3.47 -59.41
C GLN A 4 41.59 3.09 -59.48
N ILE A 5 40.77 3.89 -60.18
CA ILE A 5 40.32 3.69 -61.57
C ILE A 5 39.24 2.60 -61.64
N LEU A 6 38.03 2.94 -62.11
CA LEU A 6 37.58 2.54 -63.45
C LEU A 6 36.22 3.19 -63.76
N ARG A 7 36.29 4.19 -64.64
CA ARG A 7 35.20 4.60 -65.52
C ARG A 7 34.95 3.49 -66.53
N SER A 8 33.73 2.98 -66.58
CA SER A 8 33.17 2.19 -67.68
C SER A 8 31.66 2.37 -67.53
N GLY A 9 30.94 3.12 -68.36
CA GLY A 9 31.01 3.13 -69.80
C GLY A 9 29.89 2.25 -70.32
N ARG A 10 28.89 2.91 -70.92
CA ARG A 10 28.06 2.45 -72.03
C ARG A 10 26.59 2.15 -71.69
N TRP A 11 25.79 2.53 -72.68
CA TRP A 11 24.41 2.12 -72.99
C TRP A 11 23.31 3.14 -72.72
N LEU A 12 23.08 3.88 -73.81
CA LEU A 12 21.79 4.04 -74.46
C LEU A 12 20.72 4.86 -73.73
N MET A 13 20.64 6.10 -74.22
CA MET A 13 19.41 6.87 -74.37
C MET A 13 18.20 5.98 -74.67
N LEU A 14 17.24 5.97 -73.75
CA LEU A 14 15.82 5.92 -74.12
C LEU A 14 15.12 7.07 -73.40
N ALA A 15 14.77 8.07 -74.20
CA ALA A 15 13.86 9.12 -73.83
C ALA A 15 12.48 8.49 -73.57
N ALA A 16 12.01 8.56 -72.34
CA ALA A 16 10.60 8.41 -72.02
C ALA A 16 10.13 9.74 -71.45
N ALA A 17 9.33 10.43 -72.27
CA ALA A 17 8.61 11.62 -71.87
C ALA A 17 7.69 11.29 -70.70
N VAL A 18 7.88 11.97 -69.57
CA VAL A 18 6.87 12.03 -68.51
C VAL A 18 6.61 13.49 -68.24
N SER A 19 5.50 13.96 -68.79
CA SER A 19 4.91 15.26 -68.53
C SER A 19 4.79 15.48 -67.02
N GLY A 20 5.37 16.59 -66.54
CA GLY A 20 5.43 16.92 -65.13
C GLY A 20 4.04 17.09 -64.50
N LEU A 21 3.69 16.19 -63.59
CA LEU A 21 2.68 16.44 -62.58
C LEU A 21 3.34 17.29 -61.49
N SER A 22 3.13 18.60 -61.54
CA SER A 22 3.48 19.52 -60.47
C SER A 22 2.55 19.22 -59.29
N ALA A 23 2.97 18.31 -58.42
CA ALA A 23 2.28 18.05 -57.17
C ALA A 23 2.61 19.20 -56.20
N CYS A 24 1.63 20.04 -55.89
CA CYS A 24 1.73 20.99 -54.79
C CYS A 24 1.92 20.19 -53.49
N VAL A 25 3.15 20.13 -52.97
CA VAL A 25 3.40 19.58 -51.63
C VAL A 25 2.91 20.61 -50.62
N VAL A 26 1.67 20.44 -50.15
CA VAL A 26 1.15 21.17 -48.99
C VAL A 26 1.81 20.59 -47.75
N VAL A 27 2.80 21.30 -47.20
CA VAL A 27 3.40 20.97 -45.91
C VAL A 27 2.37 21.25 -44.82
N PRO A 28 1.91 20.26 -44.03
CA PRO A 28 1.01 20.52 -42.93
C PRO A 28 1.73 21.36 -41.87
N PRO A 29 1.06 22.35 -41.24
CA PRO A 29 1.67 23.10 -40.16
C PRO A 29 2.03 22.15 -39.01
N ARG A 30 3.32 22.12 -38.64
CA ARG A 30 3.77 21.43 -37.42
C ARG A 30 3.10 22.10 -36.24
N THR A 31 2.08 21.45 -35.69
CA THR A 31 1.46 21.88 -34.45
C THR A 31 2.44 21.56 -33.33
N GLN A 32 3.04 22.59 -32.73
CA GLN A 32 3.86 22.40 -31.53
C GLN A 32 2.91 22.15 -30.36
N VAL A 33 2.98 20.95 -29.79
CA VAL A 33 2.25 20.62 -28.56
C VAL A 33 2.96 21.33 -27.41
N VAL A 34 2.37 22.42 -26.93
CA VAL A 34 2.85 23.09 -25.71
C VAL A 34 2.47 22.20 -24.53
N TYR A 35 3.46 21.48 -24.00
CA TYR A 35 3.28 20.71 -22.77
C TYR A 35 3.08 21.67 -21.59
N LYS A 36 1.84 21.79 -21.13
CA LYS A 36 1.54 22.37 -19.82
C LYS A 36 1.66 21.25 -18.79
N PRO A 37 2.70 21.23 -17.93
CA PRO A 37 2.79 20.19 -16.91
C PRO A 37 1.53 20.22 -16.05
N ALA A 38 0.89 19.06 -15.89
CA ALA A 38 -0.16 18.92 -14.88
C ALA A 38 0.46 19.21 -13.50
N PRO A 39 -0.24 19.94 -12.62
CA PRO A 39 0.22 20.09 -11.25
C PRO A 39 0.32 18.69 -10.63
N VAL A 40 1.52 18.34 -10.17
CA VAL A 40 1.72 17.14 -9.35
C VAL A 40 0.94 17.40 -8.06
N ALA A 41 -0.11 16.63 -7.79
CA ALA A 41 -0.79 16.68 -6.50
C ALA A 41 0.28 16.38 -5.43
N VAL A 42 0.53 17.35 -4.55
CA VAL A 42 1.42 17.14 -3.40
C VAL A 42 0.78 16.03 -2.59
N ALA A 43 1.52 14.95 -2.34
CA ALA A 43 1.04 13.88 -1.48
C ALA A 43 0.62 14.51 -0.13
N PRO A 44 -0.53 14.11 0.44
CA PRO A 44 -0.95 14.59 1.75
C PRO A 44 0.22 14.53 2.73
N HIS A 45 0.53 15.64 3.40
CA HIS A 45 1.59 15.62 4.39
C HIS A 45 1.04 14.94 5.64
N TRP A 46 1.59 13.77 5.98
CA TRP A 46 1.37 13.17 7.27
C TRP A 46 2.42 13.69 8.25
N ASN A 47 2.00 14.25 9.39
CA ASN A 47 2.90 14.62 10.47
C ASN A 47 2.60 13.78 11.73
N PRO A 48 3.45 12.79 12.09
CA PRO A 48 3.23 11.96 13.28
C PRO A 48 3.05 12.76 14.58
N ALA A 49 3.64 13.95 14.68
CA ALA A 49 3.51 14.82 15.85
C ALA A 49 2.09 15.41 16.00
N GLU A 50 1.34 15.53 14.90
CA GLU A 50 -0.05 16.01 14.90
C GLU A 50 -1.04 14.89 15.25
N HIS A 51 -0.61 13.63 15.12
CA HIS A 51 -1.49 12.46 15.31
C HIS A 51 -0.89 11.41 16.27
N PRO A 52 -0.60 11.78 17.53
CA PRO A 52 0.10 10.90 18.49
C PRO A 52 -0.68 9.62 18.82
N TYR A 53 -2.00 9.63 18.68
CA TYR A 53 -2.89 8.52 19.01
C TYR A 53 -2.71 7.30 18.10
N TYR A 54 -2.31 7.44 16.83
CA TYR A 54 -2.01 6.24 16.03
C TYR A 54 -0.74 5.54 16.49
N GLY A 55 0.22 6.25 17.09
CA GLY A 55 1.38 5.60 17.69
C GLY A 55 0.98 4.68 18.84
N HIS A 56 0.02 5.10 19.66
CA HIS A 56 -0.58 4.27 20.71
C HIS A 56 -1.34 3.08 20.12
N ALA A 57 -2.22 3.33 19.13
CA ALA A 57 -2.94 2.26 18.44
C ALA A 57 -2.01 1.20 17.82
N MET A 58 -0.92 1.62 17.16
CA MET A 58 0.09 0.70 16.61
C MET A 58 0.80 -0.11 17.69
N SER A 59 1.06 0.49 18.85
CA SER A 59 1.65 -0.21 19.99
C SER A 59 0.72 -1.31 20.52
N ASP A 60 -0.56 -1.00 20.67
CA ASP A 60 -1.56 -1.93 21.18
C ASP A 60 -1.87 -3.04 20.19
N LEU A 61 -1.99 -2.72 18.89
CA LEU A 61 -2.17 -3.70 17.82
C LEU A 61 -1.03 -4.71 17.76
N ARG A 62 0.21 -4.29 17.95
CA ARG A 62 1.35 -5.21 17.99
C ARG A 62 1.32 -6.13 19.20
N GLN A 63 0.92 -5.62 20.36
CA GLN A 63 0.77 -6.45 21.56
C GLN A 63 -0.37 -7.45 21.38
N ALA A 64 -1.52 -7.01 20.85
CA ALA A 64 -2.65 -7.88 20.54
C ALA A 64 -2.24 -8.98 19.54
N ARG A 65 -1.52 -8.60 18.48
CA ARG A 65 -0.95 -9.55 17.51
C ARG A 65 -0.05 -10.57 18.18
N ALA A 66 0.84 -10.15 19.07
CA ALA A 66 1.75 -11.08 19.75
C ALA A 66 1.02 -12.06 20.68
N LEU A 67 -0.06 -11.61 21.33
CA LEU A 67 -0.93 -12.47 22.13
C LEU A 67 -1.66 -13.51 21.29
N LEU A 68 -2.10 -13.15 20.08
CA LEU A 68 -2.85 -14.03 19.17
C LEU A 68 -1.95 -14.90 18.28
N ALA A 69 -0.80 -14.41 17.84
CA ALA A 69 0.08 -15.11 16.89
C ALA A 69 1.03 -16.09 17.61
N ARG A 70 0.50 -16.91 18.52
CA ARG A 70 1.28 -17.91 19.25
C ARG A 70 1.38 -19.24 18.49
N PRO A 71 2.59 -19.80 18.28
CA PRO A 71 2.76 -21.07 17.57
C PRO A 71 2.42 -22.32 18.41
N ASP A 72 1.96 -22.18 19.65
CA ASP A 72 1.84 -23.29 20.59
C ASP A 72 0.52 -24.08 20.47
N VAL A 73 0.69 -25.33 20.00
CA VAL A 73 -0.21 -26.51 19.98
C VAL A 73 -1.41 -26.44 19.03
N GLN A 74 -1.55 -27.50 18.22
CA GLN A 74 -2.62 -27.75 17.24
C GLN A 74 -4.04 -27.43 17.77
N PRO A 75 -5.00 -27.09 16.90
CA PRO A 75 -4.89 -26.28 15.68
C PRO A 75 -5.17 -24.80 16.00
N VAL A 76 -4.43 -23.87 15.39
CA VAL A 76 -4.87 -22.46 15.32
C VAL A 76 -6.27 -22.46 14.72
N GLN A 77 -7.25 -21.93 15.42
CA GLN A 77 -8.63 -21.91 14.92
C GLN A 77 -8.73 -20.91 13.76
N ASP A 78 -9.67 -21.11 12.85
CA ASP A 78 -9.85 -20.21 11.71
C ASP A 78 -10.01 -18.75 12.18
N ASP A 79 -10.80 -18.51 13.23
CA ASP A 79 -11.04 -17.17 13.75
C ASP A 79 -9.80 -16.49 14.34
N GLU A 80 -8.90 -17.23 14.99
CA GLU A 80 -7.63 -16.67 15.48
C GLU A 80 -6.73 -16.22 14.31
N ARG A 81 -6.65 -17.02 13.23
CA ARG A 81 -5.95 -16.62 12.01
C ARG A 81 -6.56 -15.37 11.39
N TRP A 82 -7.88 -15.29 11.36
CA TRP A 82 -8.60 -14.16 10.79
C TRP A 82 -8.38 -12.90 11.62
N ALA A 83 -8.37 -13.01 12.96
CA ALA A 83 -8.05 -11.91 13.85
C ALA A 83 -6.64 -11.38 13.61
N VAL A 84 -5.63 -12.26 13.53
CA VAL A 84 -4.25 -11.87 13.21
C VAL A 84 -4.17 -11.21 11.83
N GLY A 85 -4.84 -11.78 10.82
CA GLY A 85 -4.87 -11.20 9.46
C GLY A 85 -5.49 -9.81 9.41
N ALA A 86 -6.55 -9.56 10.18
CA ALA A 86 -7.18 -8.25 10.29
C ALA A 86 -6.27 -7.24 11.00
N ILE A 87 -5.56 -7.63 12.06
CA ILE A 87 -4.55 -6.78 12.71
C ILE A 87 -3.43 -6.44 11.73
N ASP A 88 -2.96 -7.42 10.96
CA ASP A 88 -1.92 -7.23 9.96
C ASP A 88 -2.38 -6.25 8.87
N ALA A 89 -3.65 -6.29 8.46
CA ALA A 89 -4.23 -5.33 7.53
C ALA A 89 -4.26 -3.91 8.12
N ALA A 90 -4.68 -3.74 9.38
CA ALA A 90 -4.67 -2.44 10.06
C ALA A 90 -3.25 -1.84 10.15
N LEU A 91 -2.27 -2.64 10.58
CA LEU A 91 -0.86 -2.21 10.68
C LEU A 91 -0.29 -1.84 9.30
N LYS A 92 -0.71 -2.56 8.24
CA LYS A 92 -0.31 -2.25 6.87
C LYS A 92 -0.87 -0.91 6.39
N GLU A 93 -2.15 -0.63 6.61
CA GLU A 93 -2.76 0.67 6.28
C GLU A 93 -2.01 1.81 6.96
N MET A 94 -1.74 1.69 8.27
CA MET A 94 -0.97 2.68 9.04
C MET A 94 0.44 2.87 8.46
N THR A 95 1.15 1.77 8.19
CA THR A 95 2.53 1.84 7.66
C THR A 95 2.59 2.42 6.25
N GLN A 96 1.64 2.09 5.37
CA GLN A 96 1.58 2.59 4.00
C GLN A 96 1.25 4.08 3.94
N ALA A 97 0.43 4.56 4.87
CA ALA A 97 0.19 5.98 5.09
C ALA A 97 1.39 6.71 5.72
N SER A 98 2.54 6.03 5.88
CA SER A 98 3.74 6.54 6.55
C SER A 98 3.47 6.99 8.00
N ILE A 99 2.43 6.44 8.63
CA ILE A 99 2.24 6.51 10.07
C ILE A 99 3.27 5.59 10.70
N GLN A 100 4.37 6.15 11.17
CA GLN A 100 5.45 5.41 11.79
C GLN A 100 5.71 5.95 13.19
N ASP A 101 5.67 5.06 14.17
CA ASP A 101 6.09 5.32 15.54
C ASP A 101 7.61 5.10 15.73
N GLY A 102 8.35 4.93 14.63
CA GLY A 102 9.79 4.63 14.60
C GLY A 102 10.13 3.18 14.93
N LYS A 103 9.14 2.31 15.16
CA LYS A 103 9.35 0.89 15.48
C LYS A 103 8.90 0.02 14.32
N ASN A 104 9.46 -1.19 14.23
CA ASN A 104 9.04 -2.15 13.22
C ASN A 104 7.65 -2.71 13.60
N PRO A 105 6.62 -2.58 12.72
CA PRO A 105 5.26 -3.08 12.99
C PRO A 105 5.20 -4.60 13.20
N TRP A 106 6.15 -5.34 12.63
CA TRP A 106 6.20 -6.80 12.67
C TRP A 106 7.18 -7.36 13.70
N GLN A 107 7.79 -6.48 14.51
CA GLN A 107 8.72 -6.91 15.53
C GLN A 107 8.01 -7.77 16.58
N PRO A 108 8.49 -8.99 16.87
CA PRO A 108 7.93 -9.82 17.93
C PRO A 108 7.91 -9.07 19.25
N GLN A 109 6.76 -9.03 19.92
CA GLN A 109 6.62 -8.43 21.24
C GLN A 109 6.78 -9.50 22.32
N PRO A 110 7.48 -9.21 23.43
CA PRO A 110 7.47 -10.09 24.59
C PRO A 110 6.05 -10.13 25.16
N ILE A 111 5.56 -11.34 25.42
CA ILE A 111 4.27 -11.61 26.09
C ILE A 111 4.51 -12.56 27.25
N ASP A 112 3.59 -12.55 28.23
CA ASP A 112 3.60 -13.57 29.27
C ASP A 112 3.24 -14.93 28.67
N THR A 113 4.23 -15.82 28.64
CA THR A 113 4.12 -17.14 28.02
C THR A 113 3.33 -18.14 28.86
N ARG A 114 3.00 -17.78 30.11
CA ARG A 114 2.27 -18.61 31.08
C ARG A 114 0.75 -18.50 30.94
N LEU A 115 0.26 -17.52 30.17
CA LEU A 115 -1.17 -17.31 29.96
C LEU A 115 -1.78 -18.45 29.13
N ASN A 116 -2.94 -18.94 29.55
CA ASN A 116 -3.75 -19.85 28.74
C ASN A 116 -4.35 -19.10 27.54
N SER A 117 -4.89 -19.83 26.56
CA SER A 117 -5.45 -19.22 25.34
C SER A 117 -6.58 -18.23 25.61
N THR A 118 -7.51 -18.56 26.51
CA THR A 118 -8.66 -17.71 26.84
C THR A 118 -8.22 -16.39 27.47
N ASP A 119 -7.30 -16.42 28.43
CA ASP A 119 -6.75 -15.22 29.08
C ASP A 119 -6.00 -14.34 28.08
N ARG A 120 -5.22 -14.95 27.17
CA ARG A 120 -4.56 -14.23 26.07
C ARG A 120 -5.57 -13.53 25.17
N PHE A 121 -6.66 -14.21 24.80
CA PHE A 121 -7.68 -13.65 23.92
C PHE A 121 -8.43 -12.50 24.59
N HIS A 122 -8.76 -12.61 25.88
CA HIS A 122 -9.35 -11.51 26.63
C HIS A 122 -8.40 -10.31 26.73
N GLN A 123 -7.11 -10.54 26.95
CA GLN A 123 -6.12 -9.47 26.96
C GLN A 123 -5.97 -8.82 25.57
N ALA A 124 -5.98 -9.63 24.49
CA ALA A 124 -5.97 -9.11 23.13
C ALA A 124 -7.21 -8.24 22.84
N LEU A 125 -8.41 -8.63 23.30
CA LEU A 125 -9.61 -7.82 23.19
C LEU A 125 -9.47 -6.45 23.86
N GLN A 126 -8.87 -6.39 25.05
CA GLN A 126 -8.64 -5.13 25.75
C GLN A 126 -7.73 -4.20 24.95
N LEU A 127 -6.67 -4.75 24.35
CA LEU A 127 -5.74 -4.00 23.50
C LEU A 127 -6.38 -3.55 22.19
N LEU A 128 -7.19 -4.41 21.54
CA LEU A 128 -7.94 -4.04 20.34
C LEU A 128 -8.90 -2.89 20.61
N GLU A 129 -9.58 -2.92 21.76
CA GLU A 129 -10.49 -1.87 22.17
C GLU A 129 -9.76 -0.56 22.56
N GLN A 130 -8.54 -0.63 23.13
CA GLN A 130 -7.68 0.53 23.32
C GLN A 130 -7.23 1.12 21.97
N ALA A 131 -6.72 0.28 21.07
CA ALA A 131 -6.30 0.68 19.73
C ALA A 131 -7.45 1.34 18.95
N ARG A 132 -8.67 0.78 19.06
CA ARG A 132 -9.87 1.34 18.44
C ARG A 132 -10.17 2.74 18.97
N ARG A 133 -10.14 2.92 20.29
CA ARG A 133 -10.38 4.24 20.91
C ARG A 133 -9.36 5.26 20.44
N ASP A 134 -8.09 4.90 20.44
CA ASP A 134 -7.02 5.79 20.01
C ASP A 134 -7.13 6.12 18.51
N ALA A 135 -7.34 5.11 17.66
CA ALA A 135 -7.50 5.30 16.22
C ALA A 135 -8.77 6.08 15.85
N SER A 136 -9.77 6.16 16.74
CA SER A 136 -11.03 6.89 16.51
C SER A 136 -10.96 8.38 16.83
N HIS A 137 -9.78 8.91 17.20
CA HIS A 137 -9.63 10.32 17.49
C HIS A 137 -10.02 11.20 16.29
N ARG A 138 -10.60 12.38 16.52
CA ARG A 138 -11.14 13.20 15.45
C ARG A 138 -10.07 13.61 14.44
N GLU A 139 -10.39 13.44 13.16
CA GLU A 139 -9.56 13.87 12.03
C GLU A 139 -10.24 14.96 11.22
N ASP A 140 -9.49 16.01 10.90
CA ASP A 140 -10.00 17.13 10.10
C ASP A 140 -9.73 16.95 8.61
N ASP A 141 -8.62 16.31 8.24
CA ASP A 141 -8.27 16.06 6.84
C ASP A 141 -9.15 14.93 6.23
N PRO A 142 -9.81 15.16 5.08
CA PRO A 142 -10.66 14.16 4.44
C PRO A 142 -9.93 12.86 4.05
N TRP A 143 -8.68 12.94 3.61
CA TRP A 143 -7.87 11.78 3.27
C TRP A 143 -7.51 10.98 4.52
N VAL A 144 -7.18 11.65 5.63
CA VAL A 144 -6.93 10.96 6.91
C VAL A 144 -8.20 10.33 7.46
N ARG A 145 -9.37 10.95 7.29
CA ARG A 145 -10.67 10.36 7.66
C ARG A 145 -10.97 9.06 6.90
N ASP A 146 -10.67 9.01 5.61
CA ASP A 146 -10.84 7.81 4.80
C ASP A 146 -9.88 6.69 5.25
N LEU A 147 -8.62 7.04 5.54
CA LEU A 147 -7.65 6.12 6.15
C LEU A 147 -8.12 5.60 7.52
N GLN A 148 -8.59 6.48 8.40
CA GLN A 148 -9.15 6.13 9.70
C GLN A 148 -10.29 5.12 9.55
N GLY A 149 -11.19 5.34 8.58
CA GLY A 149 -12.29 4.41 8.30
C GLY A 149 -11.80 2.99 7.99
N ARG A 150 -10.78 2.85 7.14
CA ARG A 150 -10.18 1.54 6.82
C ARG A 150 -9.49 0.90 8.02
N ILE A 151 -8.75 1.69 8.79
CA ILE A 151 -8.10 1.22 10.03
C ILE A 151 -9.14 0.68 11.01
N LEU A 152 -10.17 1.47 11.31
CA LEU A 152 -11.22 1.08 12.25
C LEU A 152 -11.96 -0.17 11.78
N HIS A 153 -12.23 -0.29 10.49
CA HIS A 153 -12.83 -1.49 9.91
C HIS A 153 -12.01 -2.75 10.23
N HIS A 154 -10.69 -2.72 10.01
CA HIS A 154 -9.82 -3.86 10.31
C HIS A 154 -9.72 -4.15 11.83
N ILE A 155 -9.73 -3.12 12.67
CA ILE A 155 -9.75 -3.31 14.14
C ILE A 155 -11.07 -3.97 14.58
N ASP A 156 -12.20 -3.54 14.03
CA ASP A 156 -13.53 -4.10 14.32
C ASP A 156 -13.63 -5.56 13.84
N ASP A 157 -13.04 -5.89 12.68
CA ASP A 157 -12.94 -7.27 12.19
C ASP A 157 -12.11 -8.15 13.12
N ALA A 158 -10.96 -7.68 13.58
CA ALA A 158 -10.11 -8.38 14.54
C ALA A 158 -10.84 -8.61 15.88
N HIS A 159 -11.59 -7.62 16.35
CA HIS A 159 -12.38 -7.70 17.58
C HIS A 159 -13.42 -8.82 17.45
N ARG A 160 -14.22 -8.82 16.38
CA ARG A 160 -15.25 -9.84 16.15
C ARG A 160 -14.65 -11.24 16.03
N ALA A 161 -13.56 -11.40 15.28
CA ALA A 161 -12.89 -12.68 15.12
C ALA A 161 -12.32 -13.20 16.45
N THR A 162 -11.78 -12.32 17.29
CA THR A 162 -11.27 -12.72 18.62
C THR A 162 -12.40 -13.13 19.56
N GLN A 163 -13.55 -12.43 19.54
CA GLN A 163 -14.73 -12.85 20.29
C GLN A 163 -15.23 -14.24 19.86
N GLN A 164 -15.23 -14.50 18.55
CA GLN A 164 -15.60 -15.81 18.01
C GLN A 164 -14.62 -16.90 18.45
N ALA A 165 -13.31 -16.63 18.39
CA ALA A 165 -12.28 -17.56 18.87
C ALA A 165 -12.44 -17.92 20.35
N ILE A 166 -12.83 -16.96 21.21
CA ILE A 166 -13.16 -17.23 22.62
C ILE A 166 -14.39 -18.14 22.72
N ALA A 167 -15.45 -17.83 21.98
CA ALA A 167 -16.68 -18.63 22.00
C ALA A 167 -16.44 -20.08 21.52
N ASP A 168 -15.55 -20.29 20.56
CA ASP A 168 -15.18 -21.61 20.07
C ASP A 168 -14.21 -22.35 21.01
N ALA A 169 -13.33 -21.63 21.72
CA ALA A 169 -12.43 -22.22 22.71
C ALA A 169 -13.15 -22.70 23.99
N LEU A 170 -14.34 -22.16 24.27
CA LEU A 170 -15.18 -22.54 25.40
C LEU A 170 -16.16 -23.68 25.08
N ARG A 171 -16.19 -24.17 23.84
CA ARG A 171 -17.13 -25.18 23.35
C ARG A 171 -16.56 -26.60 23.50
#